data_AF-A0A4Y7TZC0-F1
#
_entry.id   AF-A0A4Y7TZC0-F1
#
_cell.length_a   1.000
_cell.length_b   1.000
_cell.length_c   1.000
_cell.angle_alpha   90.00
_cell.angle_beta   90.00
_cell.angle_gamma   90.00
#
_symmetry.space_group_name_H-M   'P 1'
#
loop_
_entity.id
_entity.type
_entity.pdbx_description
1 polymer ?
#
loop_
_entity_poly.entity_id
_entity_poly.type
_entity_poly.pdbx_seq_one_letter_code
_entity_poly.pdbx_strand_id
1 'polypeptide(L)'
;MDDEENELRNPFPSPPSHYTRYTSHNLKLLALLRDRASSQGEEPEALNQHELLSDQKDVPEWQLVQLEKPRVDWILEDPEGYYDVYGDRWFVKEKIPSLAELGGTQLYPSDPSVDRRPALLSVLKSLLVTYSNLVTSLLRPPPVSQEVRPEWDRQIEWINVLSQNLMAAANDLRPMQARCNLELMMQRQLELRREETKAVHSKCDELESKLQQLRSSTADLSTEIAKVECFHEHLPYLTIGEDIKRSPPFYPFLKERDVGNTEFEEV
;
A
#
# COMPACT_ATOMS: atom_id res chain seq x y z
N MET A 1 12.39 2.17 41.76
CA MET A 1 12.58 0.92 42.52
C MET A 1 12.02 -0.28 41.75
N ASP A 2 10.71 -0.53 41.71
CA ASP A 2 10.17 -1.73 41.03
C ASP A 2 10.30 -1.70 39.48
N ASP A 3 10.11 -0.53 38.86
CA ASP A 3 10.24 -0.40 37.39
C ASP A 3 11.71 -0.51 36.92
N GLU A 4 12.66 0.04 37.67
CA GLU A 4 14.09 -0.02 37.36
C GLU A 4 14.66 -1.45 37.48
N GLU A 5 14.18 -2.26 38.45
CA GLU A 5 14.58 -3.66 38.57
C GLU A 5 13.97 -4.56 37.48
N ASN A 6 12.76 -4.24 37.01
CA ASN A 6 12.13 -4.95 35.89
C ASN A 6 12.79 -4.60 34.54
N GLU A 7 13.22 -3.35 34.35
CA GLU A 7 13.99 -2.90 33.19
C GLU A 7 15.34 -3.62 33.07
N LEU A 8 15.97 -3.99 34.20
CA LEU A 8 17.21 -4.79 34.21
C LEU A 8 17.01 -6.25 33.79
N ARG A 9 15.78 -6.76 33.87
CA ARG A 9 15.45 -8.17 33.56
C ARG A 9 14.86 -8.35 32.17
N ASN A 10 14.34 -7.28 31.57
CA ASN A 10 13.79 -7.26 30.23
C ASN A 10 14.82 -6.73 29.22
N PRO A 11 15.18 -7.47 28.16
CA PRO A 11 16.13 -6.98 27.14
C PRO A 11 15.56 -5.83 26.29
N PHE A 12 14.26 -5.54 26.39
CA PHE A 12 13.61 -4.45 25.66
C PHE A 12 13.35 -3.26 26.59
N PRO A 13 13.62 -2.03 26.13
CA PRO A 13 13.29 -0.84 26.90
C PRO A 13 11.78 -0.74 27.13
N SER A 14 11.39 -0.18 28.28
CA SER A 14 10.00 0.19 28.53
C SER A 14 9.54 1.26 27.53
N PRO A 15 8.25 1.29 27.16
CA PRO A 15 7.73 2.33 26.27
C PRO A 15 7.89 3.72 26.91
N PRO A 16 8.01 4.81 26.12
CA PRO A 16 8.22 6.16 26.66
C PRO A 16 7.10 6.57 27.62
N SER A 17 7.43 7.08 28.81
CA SER A 17 6.49 7.38 29.91
C SER A 17 5.22 8.15 29.52
N HIS A 18 5.30 8.98 28.48
CA HIS A 18 4.17 9.72 27.92
C HIS A 18 3.05 8.84 27.34
N TYR A 19 3.28 7.56 27.04
CA TYR A 19 2.26 6.67 26.48
C TYR A 19 1.01 6.57 27.38
N THR A 20 1.20 6.62 28.70
CA THR A 20 0.13 6.58 29.70
C THR A 20 -0.81 7.79 29.63
N ARG A 21 -0.35 8.90 29.06
CA ARG A 21 -1.11 10.15 28.93
C ARG A 21 -2.13 10.12 27.80
N TYR A 22 -2.00 9.18 26.85
CA TYR A 22 -2.91 9.00 25.72
C TYR A 22 -4.21 8.29 26.14
N THR A 23 -5.03 8.97 26.95
CA THR A 23 -6.35 8.49 27.35
C THR A 23 -7.45 9.10 26.49
N SER A 24 -8.58 8.39 26.34
CA SER A 24 -9.74 8.90 25.59
C SER A 24 -10.32 10.19 26.19
N HIS A 25 -10.13 10.41 27.49
CA HIS A 25 -10.50 11.64 28.16
C HIS A 25 -9.56 12.79 27.78
N ASN A 26 -8.24 12.60 27.88
CA ASN A 26 -7.27 13.64 27.57
C ASN A 26 -7.30 14.06 26.09
N LEU A 27 -7.58 13.12 25.18
CA LEU A 27 -7.77 13.42 23.76
C LEU A 27 -9.01 14.28 23.50
N LYS A 28 -10.09 14.08 24.26
CA LYS A 28 -11.28 14.96 24.19
C LYS A 28 -10.98 16.35 24.76
N LEU A 29 -10.24 16.43 25.86
CA LEU A 29 -9.80 17.71 26.43
C LEU A 29 -8.92 18.48 25.44
N LEU A 30 -8.01 17.80 24.74
CA LEU A 30 -7.19 18.40 23.68
C LEU A 30 -8.04 18.94 22.53
N ALA A 31 -9.04 18.17 22.07
CA ALA A 31 -9.94 18.63 21.02
C ALA A 31 -10.72 19.89 21.45
N LEU A 32 -11.22 19.93 22.69
CA LEU A 32 -11.90 21.09 23.25
C LEU A 32 -10.96 22.30 23.39
N LEU A 33 -9.71 22.07 23.83
CA LEU A 33 -8.70 23.10 23.93
C LEU A 33 -8.42 23.71 22.56
N ARG A 34 -8.26 22.88 21.52
CA ARG A 34 -8.04 23.32 20.14
C ARG A 34 -9.20 24.17 19.62
N ASP A 35 -10.43 23.71 19.83
CA ASP A 35 -11.62 24.42 19.35
C ASP A 35 -11.77 25.79 20.03
N ARG A 36 -11.43 25.89 21.32
CA ARG A 36 -11.45 27.15 22.08
C ARG A 36 -10.29 28.08 21.73
N ALA A 37 -9.08 27.56 21.61
CA ALA A 37 -7.91 28.32 21.12
C ALA A 37 -8.17 28.90 19.73
N SER A 38 -8.76 28.09 18.83
CA SER A 38 -9.14 28.53 17.48
C SER A 38 -10.16 29.68 17.50
N SER A 39 -11.10 29.70 18.46
CA SER A 39 -12.08 30.79 18.59
C SER A 39 -11.48 32.10 19.12
N GLN A 40 -10.36 32.03 19.85
CA GLN A 40 -9.62 33.19 20.35
C GLN A 40 -8.51 33.65 19.39
N GLY A 41 -8.18 32.85 18.37
CA GLY A 41 -7.18 33.17 17.36
C GLY A 41 -5.73 33.03 17.84
N GLU A 42 -5.52 32.29 18.94
CA GLU A 42 -4.21 32.07 19.55
C GLU A 42 -3.80 30.59 19.48
N GLU A 43 -2.48 30.33 19.49
CA GLU A 43 -1.90 28.98 19.50
C GLU A 43 -2.17 28.30 20.86
N PRO A 44 -2.48 26.99 20.89
CA PRO A 44 -2.80 26.26 22.11
C PRO A 44 -1.64 26.19 23.12
N GLU A 45 -0.40 26.46 22.68
CA GLU A 45 0.81 26.49 23.50
C GLU A 45 0.96 27.78 24.33
N ALA A 46 0.36 28.89 23.88
CA ALA A 46 0.52 30.21 24.50
C ALA A 46 -0.53 30.50 25.60
N LEU A 47 -1.60 29.73 25.64
CA LEU A 47 -2.75 29.95 26.51
C LEU A 47 -2.67 29.12 27.80
N ASN A 48 -3.15 29.69 28.90
CA ASN A 48 -3.33 28.97 30.16
C ASN A 48 -4.46 27.94 30.01
N GLN A 49 -4.09 26.67 29.79
CA GLN A 49 -5.01 25.53 29.65
C GLN A 49 -6.09 25.45 30.75
N HIS A 50 -5.72 25.77 32.00
CA HIS A 50 -6.63 25.73 33.15
C HIS A 50 -7.69 26.83 33.13
N GLU A 51 -7.38 28.00 32.56
CA GLU A 51 -8.35 29.09 32.41
C GLU A 51 -9.37 28.73 31.31
N LEU A 52 -8.86 28.23 30.18
CA LEU A 52 -9.67 27.84 29.03
C LEU A 52 -10.55 26.63 29.28
N LEU A 53 -10.14 25.69 30.14
CA LEU A 53 -10.87 24.46 30.47
C LEU A 53 -11.41 24.45 31.91
N SER A 54 -11.63 25.63 32.52
CA SER A 54 -12.10 25.77 33.91
C SER A 54 -13.44 25.08 34.21
N ASP A 55 -14.24 24.81 33.18
CA ASP A 55 -15.51 24.09 33.20
C ASP A 55 -15.38 22.56 33.16
N GLN A 56 -14.20 22.03 32.83
CA GLN A 56 -13.92 20.59 32.81
C GLN A 56 -13.32 20.13 34.13
N LYS A 57 -13.63 18.88 34.51
CA LYS A 57 -13.04 18.23 35.69
C LYS A 57 -11.77 17.49 35.29
N ASP A 58 -10.85 17.36 36.24
CA ASP A 58 -9.62 16.55 36.12
C ASP A 58 -8.68 16.98 34.98
N VAL A 59 -8.55 18.29 34.76
CA VAL A 59 -7.56 18.85 33.82
C VAL A 59 -6.14 18.52 34.35
N PRO A 60 -5.30 17.82 33.56
CA PRO A 60 -3.95 17.47 34.00
C PRO A 60 -3.03 18.69 34.13
N GLU A 61 -2.07 18.62 35.07
CA GLU A 61 -1.07 19.69 35.28
C GLU A 61 -0.09 19.85 34.10
N TRP A 62 0.09 18.81 33.29
CA TRP A 62 0.95 18.83 32.11
C TRP A 62 0.20 19.38 30.88
N GLN A 63 0.95 19.97 29.94
CA GLN A 63 0.40 20.59 28.74
C GLN A 63 -0.21 19.55 27.79
N LEU A 64 -1.52 19.67 27.51
CA LEU A 64 -2.22 18.76 26.60
C LEU A 64 -1.62 18.75 25.19
N VAL A 65 -0.97 19.84 24.76
CA VAL A 65 -0.26 19.94 23.47
C VAL A 65 0.78 18.81 23.28
N GLN A 66 1.32 18.23 24.36
CA GLN A 66 2.24 17.10 24.27
C GLN A 66 1.63 15.83 23.65
N LEU A 67 0.30 15.73 23.58
CA LEU A 67 -0.39 14.63 22.88
C LEU A 67 -0.49 14.85 21.37
N GLU A 68 -0.14 16.04 20.88
CA GLU A 68 -0.16 16.33 19.46
C GLU A 68 0.90 15.53 18.71
N LYS A 69 0.69 15.43 17.40
CA LYS A 69 1.67 14.78 16.53
C LYS A 69 2.95 15.64 16.53
N PRO A 70 4.14 15.02 16.60
CA PRO A 70 5.38 15.76 16.50
C PRO A 70 5.43 16.53 15.17
N ARG A 71 6.10 17.69 15.19
CA ARG A 71 6.24 18.57 14.04
C ARG A 71 7.20 17.96 13.01
N VAL A 72 6.64 17.17 12.09
CA VAL A 72 7.41 16.53 10.99
C VAL A 72 7.94 17.57 9.99
N ASP A 73 7.27 18.72 9.88
CA ASP A 73 7.63 19.77 8.92
C ASP A 73 9.06 20.29 9.14
N TRP A 74 9.51 20.41 10.39
CA TRP A 74 10.87 20.84 10.73
C TRP A 74 11.95 19.94 10.12
N ILE A 75 11.65 18.64 10.03
CA ILE A 75 12.55 17.63 9.47
C ILE A 75 12.58 17.73 7.93
N LEU A 76 11.46 18.12 7.30
CA LEU A 76 11.34 18.24 5.84
C LEU A 76 11.90 19.56 5.30
N GLU A 77 11.77 20.63 6.09
CA GLU A 77 12.31 21.96 5.81
C GLU A 77 13.84 21.97 5.84
N ASP A 78 14.45 21.15 6.71
CA ASP A 78 15.89 21.00 6.74
C ASP A 78 16.41 20.39 5.41
N PRO A 79 17.28 21.09 4.66
CA PRO A 79 17.89 20.55 3.46
C PRO A 79 18.72 19.27 3.71
N GLU A 80 19.22 19.06 4.93
CA GLU A 80 19.98 17.87 5.36
C GLU A 80 19.24 17.06 6.43
N GLY A 81 17.91 17.14 6.46
CA GLY A 81 17.08 16.39 7.40
C GLY A 81 17.44 14.90 7.42
N TYR A 82 17.69 14.38 8.63
CA TYR A 82 18.07 12.99 8.86
C TYR A 82 17.41 12.45 10.13
N TYR A 83 17.37 11.13 10.25
CA TYR A 83 16.93 10.42 11.44
C TYR A 83 17.85 9.23 11.69
N ASP A 84 18.17 8.97 12.95
CA ASP A 84 19.05 7.88 13.33
C ASP A 84 18.22 6.66 13.74
N VAL A 85 18.56 5.50 13.20
CA VAL A 85 17.91 4.22 13.48
C VAL A 85 18.98 3.19 13.78
N TYR A 86 18.98 2.65 15.00
CA TYR A 86 19.93 1.61 15.46
C TYR A 86 21.41 1.96 15.26
N GLY A 87 21.76 3.26 15.35
CA GLY A 87 23.14 3.74 15.18
C GLY A 87 23.50 4.11 13.74
N ASP A 88 22.61 3.86 12.78
CA ASP A 88 22.76 4.29 11.39
C ASP A 88 21.99 5.59 11.14
N ARG A 89 22.63 6.51 10.41
CA ARG A 89 22.03 7.80 10.03
C ARG A 89 21.36 7.70 8.67
N TRP A 90 20.05 7.94 8.64
CA TRP A 90 19.23 7.90 7.43
C TRP A 90 18.81 9.31 7.02
N PHE A 91 19.06 9.68 5.77
CA PHE A 91 18.66 10.97 5.24
C PHE A 91 17.21 10.92 4.73
N VAL A 92 16.43 11.95 5.06
CA VAL A 92 15.02 12.08 4.66
C VAL A 92 14.88 12.24 3.15
N LYS A 93 15.81 12.97 2.53
CA LYS A 93 15.98 13.02 1.08
C LYS A 93 17.16 12.13 0.71
N GLU A 94 16.87 10.89 0.34
CA GLU A 94 17.88 9.95 -0.12
C GLU A 94 18.55 10.49 -1.40
N LYS A 95 19.83 10.86 -1.28
CA LYS A 95 20.72 11.12 -2.41
C LYS A 95 21.71 9.97 -2.48
N ILE A 96 21.77 9.31 -3.63
CA ILE A 96 22.82 8.33 -3.90
C ILE A 96 24.10 9.14 -4.12
N PRO A 97 25.12 9.02 -3.25
CA PRO A 97 26.36 9.77 -3.41
C PRO A 97 27.01 9.38 -4.74
N SER A 98 27.53 10.38 -5.46
CA SER A 98 28.20 10.11 -6.72
C SER A 98 29.52 9.36 -6.49
N LEU A 99 29.96 8.59 -7.49
CA LEU A 99 31.23 7.86 -7.36
C LEU A 99 32.41 8.81 -7.11
N ALA A 100 32.36 10.04 -7.66
CA ALA A 100 33.36 11.07 -7.42
C ALA A 100 33.32 11.62 -5.99
N GLU A 101 32.14 11.80 -5.40
CA GLU A 101 31.98 12.20 -3.98
C GLU A 101 32.53 11.16 -3.02
N LEU A 102 32.44 9.88 -3.39
CA LEU A 102 33.03 8.77 -2.64
C LEU A 102 34.56 8.62 -2.87
N GLY A 103 35.18 9.52 -3.63
CA GLY A 103 36.60 9.48 -3.99
C GLY A 103 36.97 8.37 -4.99
N GLY A 104 35.98 7.80 -5.67
CA GLY A 104 36.16 6.73 -6.65
C GLY A 104 36.42 7.25 -8.07
N THR A 105 37.23 6.50 -8.83
CA THR A 105 37.50 6.80 -10.25
C THR A 105 36.34 6.34 -11.12
N GLN A 106 35.66 7.27 -11.79
CA GLN A 106 34.59 6.96 -12.72
C GLN A 106 35.14 6.49 -14.08
N LEU A 107 34.72 5.30 -14.51
CA LEU A 107 35.17 4.63 -15.74
C LEU A 107 34.13 4.66 -16.87
N TYR A 108 33.01 5.34 -16.66
CA TYR A 108 31.94 5.53 -17.64
C TYR A 108 31.59 7.01 -17.81
N PRO A 109 30.99 7.44 -18.94
CA PRO A 109 30.65 8.84 -19.17
C PRO A 109 29.71 9.39 -18.09
N SER A 110 30.04 10.56 -17.54
CA SER A 110 29.20 11.25 -16.55
C SER A 110 27.93 11.82 -17.18
N ASP A 111 27.98 12.18 -18.46
CA ASP A 111 26.83 12.71 -19.21
C ASP A 111 25.72 11.65 -19.33
N PRO A 112 24.50 11.91 -18.81
CA PRO A 112 23.35 11.02 -18.94
C PRO A 112 22.85 10.83 -20.38
N SER A 113 23.18 11.75 -21.29
CA SER A 113 22.72 11.70 -22.69
C SER A 113 23.47 10.66 -23.54
N VAL A 114 24.64 10.24 -23.09
CA VAL A 114 25.52 9.30 -23.79
C VAL A 114 25.18 7.87 -23.40
N ASP A 115 25.17 6.96 -24.37
CA ASP A 115 24.97 5.53 -24.09
C ASP A 115 26.14 4.97 -23.26
N ARG A 116 25.83 4.61 -22.01
CA ARG A 116 26.80 4.07 -21.04
C ARG A 116 27.07 2.58 -21.23
N ARG A 117 26.20 1.84 -21.94
CA ARG A 117 26.31 0.38 -22.15
C ARG A 117 27.66 -0.09 -22.67
N PRO A 118 28.28 0.53 -23.71
CA PRO A 118 29.59 0.08 -24.19
C PRO A 118 30.69 0.24 -23.13
N ALA A 119 30.67 1.32 -22.36
CA ALA A 119 31.63 1.55 -21.28
C ALA A 119 31.45 0.52 -20.15
N LEU A 120 30.21 0.26 -19.72
CA LEU A 120 29.93 -0.73 -18.68
C LEU A 120 30.27 -2.16 -19.13
N LEU A 121 30.06 -2.49 -20.40
CA LEU A 121 30.49 -3.77 -20.96
C LEU A 121 32.02 -3.89 -20.96
N SER A 122 32.74 -2.79 -21.23
CA SER A 122 34.21 -2.76 -21.12
C SER A 122 34.67 -2.96 -19.67
N VAL A 123 34.02 -2.31 -18.70
CA VAL A 123 34.28 -2.48 -17.27
C VAL A 123 34.05 -3.93 -16.84
N LEU A 124 32.95 -4.54 -17.27
CA LEU A 124 32.65 -5.95 -16.99
C LEU A 124 33.68 -6.90 -17.58
N LYS A 125 34.07 -6.70 -18.85
CA LYS A 125 35.15 -7.48 -19.49
C LYS A 125 36.47 -7.32 -18.75
N SER A 126 36.79 -6.10 -18.35
CA SER A 126 37.99 -5.80 -17.56
C SER A 126 37.94 -6.51 -16.21
N LEU A 127 36.79 -6.54 -15.54
CA LEU A 127 36.61 -7.26 -14.27
C LEU A 127 36.89 -8.76 -14.42
N LEU A 128 36.38 -9.38 -15.49
CA LEU A 128 36.63 -10.80 -15.77
C LEU A 128 38.11 -11.09 -16.03
N VAL A 129 38.80 -10.22 -16.77
CA VAL A 129 40.24 -10.34 -17.03
C VAL A 129 41.06 -10.12 -15.77
N THR A 130 40.72 -9.13 -14.95
CA THR A 130 41.38 -8.87 -13.65
C THR A 130 41.19 -10.05 -12.71
N TYR A 131 40.01 -10.67 -12.70
CA TYR A 131 39.74 -11.88 -11.91
C TYR A 131 40.57 -13.08 -12.38
N SER A 132 40.69 -13.31 -13.69
CA SER A 132 41.54 -14.41 -14.19
C SER A 132 43.02 -14.17 -13.88
N ASN A 133 43.48 -12.92 -13.95
CA ASN A 133 44.83 -12.51 -13.53
C ASN A 133 45.05 -12.71 -12.03
N LEU A 134 44.04 -12.42 -11.19
CA LEU A 134 44.08 -12.68 -9.75
C LEU A 134 44.28 -14.17 -9.48
N VAL A 135 43.45 -15.04 -10.07
CA VAL A 135 43.58 -16.50 -9.90
C VAL A 135 44.94 -16.98 -10.37
N THR A 136 45.42 -16.47 -11.50
CA THR A 136 46.76 -16.80 -12.02
C THR A 136 47.87 -16.36 -11.07
N SER A 137 47.74 -15.18 -10.44
CA SER A 137 48.69 -14.67 -9.46
C SER A 137 48.72 -15.50 -8.19
N LEU A 138 47.57 -15.98 -7.72
CA LEU A 138 47.46 -16.84 -6.54
C LEU A 138 48.09 -18.23 -6.74
N LEU A 139 48.14 -18.71 -7.99
CA LEU A 139 48.80 -19.96 -8.35
C LEU A 139 50.32 -19.82 -8.51
N ARG A 140 50.86 -18.59 -8.53
CA ARG A 140 52.31 -18.36 -8.60
C ARG A 140 52.95 -18.58 -7.22
N PRO A 141 54.22 -19.00 -7.18
CA PRO A 141 54.96 -19.09 -5.92
C PRO A 141 54.96 -17.74 -5.18
N PRO A 142 54.84 -17.73 -3.84
CA PRO A 142 54.88 -16.50 -3.07
C PRO A 142 56.22 -15.77 -3.27
N PRO A 143 56.21 -14.42 -3.32
CA PRO A 143 57.43 -13.65 -3.52
C PRO A 143 58.42 -13.90 -2.38
N VAL A 144 59.69 -14.11 -2.72
CA VAL A 144 60.77 -14.41 -1.75
C VAL A 144 61.19 -13.16 -0.97
N SER A 145 60.97 -11.97 -1.53
CA SER A 145 61.26 -10.68 -0.89
C SER A 145 59.99 -10.06 -0.30
N GLN A 146 60.05 -9.67 0.97
CA GLN A 146 58.96 -8.96 1.67
C GLN A 146 58.75 -7.51 1.19
N GLU A 147 59.67 -6.94 0.42
CA GLU A 147 59.62 -5.55 -0.06
C GLU A 147 58.73 -5.36 -1.29
N VAL A 148 58.42 -6.43 -2.03
CA VAL A 148 57.62 -6.35 -3.26
C VAL A 148 56.17 -6.64 -2.94
N ARG A 149 55.31 -5.64 -3.18
CA ARG A 149 53.85 -5.81 -3.04
C ARG A 149 53.37 -6.97 -3.93
N PRO A 150 52.63 -7.94 -3.40
CA PRO A 150 52.12 -9.05 -4.20
C PRO A 150 51.22 -8.57 -5.33
N GLU A 151 51.32 -9.22 -6.50
CA GLU A 151 50.49 -8.87 -7.66
C GLU A 151 48.98 -9.06 -7.39
N TRP A 152 48.60 -10.05 -6.57
CA TRP A 152 47.20 -10.31 -6.22
C TRP A 152 46.54 -9.10 -5.53
N ASP A 153 47.31 -8.36 -4.73
CA ASP A 153 46.81 -7.22 -3.96
C ASP A 153 46.40 -6.07 -4.91
N ARG A 154 47.22 -5.82 -5.92
CA ARG A 154 46.87 -4.90 -7.02
C ARG A 154 45.63 -5.37 -7.78
N GLN A 155 45.48 -6.67 -8.04
CA GLN A 155 44.29 -7.16 -8.75
C GLN A 155 43.01 -6.95 -7.92
N ILE A 156 43.08 -7.11 -6.59
CA ILE A 156 41.95 -6.86 -5.69
C ILE A 156 41.54 -5.38 -5.70
N GLU A 157 42.50 -4.46 -5.68
CA GLU A 157 42.19 -3.02 -5.80
C GLU A 157 41.43 -2.70 -7.09
N TRP A 158 41.89 -3.25 -8.22
CA TRP A 158 41.19 -3.07 -9.50
C TRP A 158 39.80 -3.71 -9.48
N ILE A 159 39.64 -4.89 -8.89
CA ILE A 159 38.33 -5.53 -8.72
C ILE A 159 37.39 -4.63 -7.90
N ASN A 160 37.88 -4.02 -6.81
CA ASN A 160 37.09 -3.10 -5.99
C ASN A 160 36.63 -1.89 -6.80
N VAL A 161 37.54 -1.23 -7.54
CA VAL A 161 37.22 -0.06 -8.36
C VAL A 161 36.23 -0.43 -9.47
N LEU A 162 36.43 -1.53 -10.17
CA LEU A 162 35.55 -1.99 -11.25
C LEU A 162 34.16 -2.34 -10.72
N SER A 163 34.09 -2.99 -9.56
CA SER A 163 32.82 -3.37 -8.91
C SER A 163 32.05 -2.13 -8.44
N GLN A 164 32.74 -1.16 -7.82
CA GLN A 164 32.14 0.12 -7.42
C GLN A 164 31.56 0.88 -8.61
N ASN A 165 32.27 0.89 -9.75
CA ASN A 165 31.77 1.50 -10.98
C ASN A 165 30.49 0.83 -11.51
N LEU A 166 30.43 -0.51 -11.50
CA LEU A 166 29.23 -1.24 -11.92
C LEU A 166 28.06 -0.97 -10.97
N MET A 167 28.31 -0.98 -9.66
CA MET A 167 27.27 -0.69 -8.66
C MET A 167 26.75 0.74 -8.77
N ALA A 168 27.64 1.72 -8.92
CA ALA A 168 27.25 3.12 -9.10
C ALA A 168 26.40 3.30 -10.37
N ALA A 169 26.81 2.71 -11.49
CA ALA A 169 26.05 2.79 -12.73
C ALA A 169 24.67 2.10 -12.63
N ALA A 170 24.56 0.99 -11.90
CA ALA A 170 23.28 0.33 -11.64
C ALA A 170 22.38 1.19 -10.72
N ASN A 171 22.97 1.86 -9.73
CA ASN A 171 22.26 2.76 -8.83
C ASN A 171 21.68 3.96 -9.57
N ASP A 172 22.43 4.54 -10.52
CA ASP A 172 21.97 5.63 -11.40
C ASP A 172 20.73 5.23 -12.24
N LEU A 173 20.55 3.95 -12.54
CA LEU A 173 19.43 3.45 -13.34
C LEU A 173 18.15 3.22 -12.52
N ARG A 174 18.22 3.21 -11.18
CA ARG A 174 17.04 2.93 -10.32
C ARG A 174 15.87 3.88 -10.54
N PRO A 175 16.05 5.21 -10.67
CA PRO A 175 14.92 6.12 -10.92
C PRO A 175 14.24 5.87 -12.25
N MET A 176 15.02 5.54 -13.30
CA MET A 176 14.47 5.17 -14.61
C MET A 176 13.72 3.85 -14.55
N GLN A 177 14.28 2.84 -13.88
CA GLN A 177 13.63 1.56 -13.66
C GLN A 177 12.28 1.73 -12.93
N ALA A 178 12.23 2.55 -11.88
CA ALA A 178 11.00 2.83 -11.14
C ALA A 178 9.91 3.44 -12.03
N ARG A 179 10.28 4.37 -12.91
CA ARG A 179 9.36 4.98 -13.89
C ARG A 179 8.83 3.96 -14.90
N CYS A 180 9.72 3.16 -15.49
CA CYS A 180 9.31 2.11 -16.43
C CYS A 180 8.42 1.06 -15.75
N ASN A 181 8.70 0.70 -14.50
CA ASN A 181 7.87 -0.24 -13.75
C ASN A 181 6.48 0.34 -13.45
N LEU A 182 6.41 1.62 -13.07
CA LEU A 182 5.14 2.33 -12.86
C LEU A 182 4.32 2.38 -14.16
N GLU A 183 4.95 2.71 -15.29
CA GLU A 183 4.29 2.73 -16.59
C GLU A 183 3.71 1.35 -16.94
N LEU A 184 4.49 0.29 -16.77
CA LEU A 184 4.04 -1.08 -17.02
C LEU A 184 2.86 -1.46 -16.11
N MET A 185 2.91 -1.09 -14.82
CA MET A 185 1.82 -1.33 -13.88
C MET A 185 0.55 -0.60 -14.32
N MET A 186 0.65 0.66 -14.73
CA MET A 186 -0.50 1.45 -15.20
C MET A 186 -1.09 0.90 -16.50
N GLN A 187 -0.24 0.48 -17.44
CA GLN A 187 -0.69 -0.19 -18.66
C GLN A 187 -1.45 -1.48 -18.34
N ARG A 188 -0.94 -2.27 -17.37
CA ARG A 188 -1.63 -3.48 -16.91
C ARG A 188 -2.97 -3.18 -16.26
N GLN A 189 -3.05 -2.14 -15.43
CA GLN A 189 -4.30 -1.70 -14.82
C GLN A 189 -5.33 -1.29 -15.88
N LEU A 190 -4.92 -0.55 -16.91
CA LEU A 190 -5.80 -0.17 -18.02
C LEU A 190 -6.33 -1.38 -18.79
N GLU A 191 -5.48 -2.37 -19.05
CA GLU A 191 -5.92 -3.58 -19.74
C GLU A 191 -6.93 -4.37 -18.91
N LEU A 192 -6.65 -4.57 -17.61
CA LEU A 192 -7.58 -5.23 -16.69
C LEU A 192 -8.95 -4.51 -16.65
N ARG A 193 -8.96 -3.16 -16.56
CA ARG A 193 -10.21 -2.40 -16.59
C ARG A 193 -10.97 -2.58 -17.90
N ARG A 194 -10.27 -2.63 -19.04
CA ARG A 194 -10.91 -2.89 -20.35
C ARG A 194 -11.51 -4.30 -20.42
N GLU A 195 -10.80 -5.30 -19.92
CA GLU A 195 -11.28 -6.68 -19.84
C GLU A 195 -12.52 -6.78 -18.94
N GLU A 196 -12.49 -6.16 -17.76
CA GLU A 196 -13.63 -6.07 -16.83
C GLU A 196 -14.84 -5.41 -17.51
N THR A 197 -14.66 -4.26 -18.16
CA THR A 197 -15.74 -3.56 -18.87
C THR A 197 -16.31 -4.40 -20.01
N LYS A 198 -15.47 -5.09 -20.79
CA LYS A 198 -15.93 -6.01 -21.84
C LYS A 198 -16.74 -7.17 -21.26
N ALA A 199 -16.29 -7.75 -20.13
CA ALA A 199 -17.00 -8.82 -19.46
C ALA A 199 -18.37 -8.36 -18.94
N VAL A 200 -18.45 -7.17 -18.34
CA VAL A 200 -19.72 -6.58 -17.89
C VAL A 200 -20.66 -6.35 -19.06
N HIS A 201 -20.19 -5.75 -20.16
CA HIS A 201 -21.01 -5.56 -21.36
C HIS A 201 -21.54 -6.88 -21.92
N SER A 202 -20.68 -7.89 -22.07
CA SER A 202 -21.10 -9.23 -22.51
C SER A 202 -22.19 -9.81 -21.60
N LYS A 203 -22.10 -9.61 -20.28
CA LYS A 203 -23.12 -10.08 -19.33
C LYS A 203 -24.41 -9.28 -19.41
N CYS A 204 -24.34 -7.97 -19.62
CA CYS A 204 -25.52 -7.15 -19.88
C CYS A 204 -26.24 -7.59 -21.17
N ASP A 205 -25.51 -7.86 -22.25
CA ASP A 205 -26.08 -8.33 -23.52
C ASP A 205 -26.73 -9.73 -23.37
N GLU A 206 -26.08 -10.63 -22.61
CA GLU A 206 -26.64 -11.93 -22.24
C GLU A 206 -27.94 -11.80 -21.41
N LEU A 207 -27.98 -10.84 -20.47
CA LEU A 207 -29.17 -10.59 -19.64
C LEU A 207 -30.30 -9.96 -20.46
N GLU A 208 -29.99 -8.99 -21.32
CA GLU A 208 -30.97 -8.33 -22.18
C GLU A 208 -31.61 -9.33 -23.15
N SER A 209 -30.82 -10.19 -23.79
CA SER A 209 -31.33 -11.24 -24.68
C SER A 209 -32.24 -12.25 -23.93
N LYS A 210 -31.86 -12.67 -22.71
CA LYS A 210 -32.71 -13.53 -21.87
C LYS A 210 -34.02 -12.84 -21.46
N LEU A 211 -33.97 -11.57 -21.07
CA LEU A 211 -35.16 -10.80 -20.71
C LEU A 211 -36.09 -10.63 -21.92
N GLN A 212 -35.55 -10.39 -23.11
CA GLN A 212 -36.32 -10.33 -24.35
C GLN A 212 -37.00 -11.68 -24.65
N GLN A 213 -36.29 -12.80 -24.50
CA GLN A 213 -36.86 -14.15 -24.67
C GLN A 213 -37.99 -14.42 -23.68
N LEU A 214 -37.80 -14.11 -22.39
CA LEU A 214 -38.85 -14.26 -21.38
C LEU A 214 -40.06 -13.39 -21.70
N ARG A 215 -39.84 -12.14 -22.14
CA ARG A 215 -40.92 -11.23 -22.54
C ARG A 215 -41.71 -11.80 -23.72
N SER A 216 -41.03 -12.31 -24.75
CA SER A 216 -41.72 -12.97 -25.88
C SER A 216 -42.50 -14.20 -25.40
N SER A 217 -41.91 -15.06 -24.56
CA SER A 217 -42.61 -16.24 -24.04
C SER A 217 -43.84 -15.88 -23.20
N THR A 218 -43.78 -14.81 -22.39
CA THR A 218 -44.96 -14.32 -21.65
C THR A 218 -46.03 -13.73 -22.57
N ALA A 219 -45.64 -13.03 -23.64
CA ALA A 219 -46.58 -12.51 -24.63
C ALA A 219 -47.27 -13.67 -25.36
N ASP A 220 -46.51 -14.69 -25.77
CA ASP A 220 -47.05 -15.90 -26.40
C ASP A 220 -48.03 -16.62 -25.47
N LEU A 221 -47.65 -16.87 -24.21
CA LEU A 221 -48.54 -17.46 -23.20
C LEU A 221 -49.81 -16.63 -22.97
N SER A 222 -49.70 -15.30 -22.93
CA SER A 222 -50.88 -14.43 -22.78
C SER A 222 -51.83 -14.53 -23.97
N THR A 223 -51.31 -14.65 -25.19
CA THR A 223 -52.13 -14.86 -26.38
C THR A 223 -52.74 -16.25 -26.44
N GLU A 224 -52.09 -17.27 -25.90
CA GLU A 224 -52.67 -18.61 -25.76
C GLU A 224 -53.80 -18.63 -24.72
N ILE A 225 -53.63 -17.98 -23.56
CA ILE A 225 -54.68 -17.85 -22.54
C ILE A 225 -55.90 -17.11 -23.10
N ALA A 226 -55.70 -16.02 -23.84
CA ALA A 226 -56.79 -15.28 -24.49
C ALA A 226 -57.56 -16.14 -25.53
N LYS A 227 -56.88 -17.06 -26.22
CA LYS A 227 -57.54 -18.00 -27.15
C LYS A 227 -58.37 -19.06 -26.42
N VAL A 228 -57.93 -19.51 -25.25
CA VAL A 228 -58.64 -20.49 -24.41
C VAL A 228 -59.90 -19.85 -23.78
N GLU A 229 -59.81 -18.61 -23.32
CA GLU A 229 -60.97 -17.86 -22.79
C GLU A 229 -62.04 -17.63 -23.88
N CYS A 230 -61.62 -17.30 -25.11
CA CYS A 230 -62.54 -17.16 -26.24
C CYS A 230 -63.20 -18.49 -26.66
N PHE A 231 -62.54 -19.63 -26.41
CA PHE A 231 -63.11 -20.96 -26.64
C PHE A 231 -64.15 -21.36 -25.59
N HIS A 232 -64.11 -20.78 -24.39
CA HIS A 232 -65.07 -21.08 -23.33
C HIS A 232 -66.42 -20.37 -23.52
N GLU A 233 -66.49 -19.32 -24.36
CA GLU A 233 -67.76 -18.70 -24.76
C GLU A 233 -68.54 -19.50 -25.83
N HIS A 234 -68.00 -20.60 -26.38
CA HIS A 234 -68.59 -21.34 -27.52
C HIS A 234 -68.73 -22.86 -27.26
N LEU A 235 -69.34 -23.26 -26.14
CA LEU A 235 -69.88 -24.62 -25.94
C LEU A 235 -71.41 -24.58 -25.88
N PRO A 236 -72.14 -25.42 -26.67
CA PRO A 236 -73.60 -25.42 -26.69
C PRO A 236 -74.19 -26.33 -25.60
N TYR A 237 -75.19 -25.79 -24.89
CA TYR A 237 -76.28 -26.39 -24.11
C TYR A 237 -76.15 -27.85 -23.59
N LEU A 238 -76.22 -27.99 -22.25
CA LEU A 238 -77.04 -29.05 -21.62
C LEU A 238 -77.62 -28.55 -20.29
N THR A 239 -78.94 -28.50 -20.26
CA THR A 239 -79.83 -28.23 -19.12
C THR A 239 -79.62 -29.20 -17.96
N ILE A 240 -79.85 -28.74 -16.72
CA ILE A 240 -80.77 -29.29 -15.69
C ILE A 240 -80.29 -28.87 -14.30
N GLY A 241 -81.22 -28.34 -13.50
CA GLY A 241 -81.37 -28.76 -12.09
C GLY A 241 -80.66 -27.93 -11.03
N GLU A 242 -81.49 -27.26 -10.23
CA GLU A 242 -81.37 -27.04 -8.79
C GLU A 242 -80.32 -27.91 -8.07
N ASP A 243 -79.53 -27.32 -7.17
CA ASP A 243 -79.66 -27.52 -5.71
C ASP A 243 -78.35 -27.30 -4.92
N ILE A 244 -78.49 -26.55 -3.83
CA ILE A 244 -78.00 -26.91 -2.48
C ILE A 244 -76.49 -26.78 -2.14
N LYS A 245 -76.25 -25.72 -1.35
CA LYS A 245 -75.60 -25.68 -0.02
C LYS A 245 -74.07 -25.89 0.15
N ARG A 246 -73.56 -24.98 1.00
CA ARG A 246 -72.54 -25.13 2.08
C ARG A 246 -71.06 -24.85 1.75
N SER A 247 -70.64 -23.62 2.11
CA SER A 247 -69.54 -23.25 3.06
C SER A 247 -68.91 -24.42 3.85
N PRO A 248 -67.61 -24.42 4.27
CA PRO A 248 -66.84 -23.26 4.81
C PRO A 248 -65.35 -23.15 4.42
N PRO A 249 -64.66 -22.08 4.91
CA PRO A 249 -63.27 -21.77 4.56
C PRO A 249 -62.26 -22.47 5.48
N PHE A 250 -61.05 -22.70 4.96
CA PHE A 250 -59.89 -23.12 5.73
C PHE A 250 -58.70 -22.20 5.39
N TYR A 251 -58.37 -21.29 6.31
CA TYR A 251 -57.03 -20.72 6.52
C TYR A 251 -56.13 -21.83 7.17
N PRO A 252 -54.78 -21.73 7.31
CA PRO A 252 -53.98 -20.51 7.54
C PRO A 252 -52.50 -20.52 7.05
N PHE A 253 -51.77 -19.50 7.52
CA PHE A 253 -50.36 -19.55 7.95
C PHE A 253 -49.28 -19.01 6.99
N LEU A 254 -49.05 -17.70 7.09
CA LEU A 254 -47.78 -17.06 6.79
C LEU A 254 -46.75 -17.46 7.88
N LYS A 255 -45.61 -17.99 7.45
CA LYS A 255 -44.44 -18.22 8.30
C LYS A 255 -43.26 -17.43 7.74
N GLU A 256 -42.61 -16.72 8.65
CA GLU A 256 -41.38 -15.93 8.53
C GLU A 256 -40.24 -16.70 7.85
N ARG A 257 -39.32 -15.95 7.20
CA ARG A 257 -37.93 -16.36 7.01
C ARG A 257 -36.99 -15.15 7.00
N ASP A 258 -36.37 -14.97 8.16
CA ASP A 258 -34.93 -14.88 8.45
C ASP A 258 -33.99 -13.96 7.65
N VAL A 259 -33.32 -13.17 8.50
CA VAL A 259 -32.14 -12.34 8.34
C VAL A 259 -30.88 -13.21 8.45
N GLY A 260 -29.86 -12.89 7.64
CA GLY A 260 -28.45 -13.04 8.01
C GLY A 260 -27.73 -14.32 7.56
N ASN A 261 -26.86 -14.20 6.56
CA ASN A 261 -25.45 -14.59 6.71
C ASN A 261 -24.60 -13.99 5.58
N THR A 262 -23.70 -13.09 5.96
CA THR A 262 -22.56 -12.62 5.16
C THR A 262 -21.34 -13.31 5.74
N GLU A 263 -20.79 -14.30 5.05
CA GLU A 263 -19.47 -14.85 5.32
C GLU A 263 -18.52 -14.36 4.22
N PHE A 264 -17.58 -13.52 4.66
CA PHE A 264 -16.28 -13.32 4.03
C PHE A 264 -15.39 -14.49 4.45
N GLU A 265 -14.81 -15.20 3.49
CA GLU A 265 -13.59 -15.98 3.70
C GLU A 265 -12.65 -15.74 2.50
N GLU A 266 -11.54 -15.05 2.79
CA GLU A 266 -10.29 -15.12 2.05
C GLU A 266 -9.51 -16.34 2.55
N VAL A 267 -9.12 -17.24 1.64
CA VAL A 267 -7.73 -17.72 1.38
C VAL A 267 -7.68 -18.24 -0.06
#